data_AF-A0AB33BP18-F1
#
_entry.id   AF-A0AB33BP18-F1
#
_cell.length_a   1.000
_cell.length_b   1.000
_cell.length_c   1.000
_cell.angle_alpha   90.00
_cell.angle_beta   90.00
_cell.angle_gamma   90.00
#
_symmetry.space_group_name_H-M   'P 1'
#
loop_
_entity.id
_entity.type
_entity.pdbx_description
1 polymer ?
#
loop_
_entity_poly.entity_id
_entity_poly.type
_entity_poly.pdbx_seq_one_letter_code
_entity_poly.pdbx_strand_id
1 'polypeptide(L)' 'MINAGIEAGIGWNELEYIHWGVKLGLDRSLRQDISHQLLGNRDKAPLWQGKKFAENMENAYLKIWQGS' A
#
# COMPACT_ATOMS: atom_id res chain seq x y z
N MET A 1 -5.31 -6.10 2.98
CA MET A 1 -5.52 -5.07 1.93
C MET A 1 -4.14 -4.62 1.47
N ILE A 2 -3.89 -4.56 0.16
CA ILE A 2 -2.62 -4.05 -0.38
C ILE A 2 -2.84 -2.60 -0.80
N ASN A 3 -2.47 -1.64 0.04
CA ASN A 3 -2.89 -0.24 -0.10
C ASN A 3 -2.40 0.39 -1.42
N ALA A 4 -1.12 0.26 -1.74
CA ALA A 4 -0.51 0.79 -2.96
C ALA A 4 -0.41 -0.25 -4.10
N GLY A 5 -0.99 -1.44 -3.92
CA GLY A 5 -0.91 -2.54 -4.87
C GLY A 5 0.45 -3.24 -4.96
N ILE A 6 1.35 -3.02 -4.01
CA ILE A 6 2.61 -3.76 -3.85
C ILE A 6 2.84 -4.15 -2.38
N GLU A 7 3.62 -5.22 -2.18
CA GLU A 7 4.15 -5.62 -0.86
C GLU A 7 5.66 -5.40 -0.75
N ALA A 8 6.33 -5.19 -1.88
CA ALA A 8 7.77 -4.97 -1.92
C ALA A 8 8.16 -3.72 -1.10
N GLY A 9 9.19 -3.87 -0.27
CA GLY A 9 9.66 -2.81 0.65
C GLY A 9 8.97 -2.81 2.02
N ILE A 10 7.95 -3.65 2.26
CA ILE A 10 7.39 -3.82 3.61
C ILE A 10 8.31 -4.75 4.41
N GLY A 11 8.96 -4.20 5.46
CA GLY A 11 9.67 -4.99 6.46
C GLY A 11 8.89 -5.04 7.76
N TRP A 12 8.52 -6.23 8.23
CA TRP A 12 7.74 -6.43 9.46
C TRP A 12 8.62 -6.52 10.71
N ASN A 13 9.93 -6.58 10.52
CA ASN A 13 10.94 -6.51 11.57
C ASN A 13 12.19 -5.81 11.04
N GLU A 14 13.12 -5.53 11.95
CA GLU A 14 14.37 -4.83 11.66
C GLU A 14 15.20 -5.51 10.56
N LEU A 15 15.34 -6.85 10.62
CA LEU A 15 16.13 -7.61 9.66
C LEU A 15 15.55 -7.50 8.25
N GLU A 16 14.22 -7.59 8.13
CA GLU A 16 13.54 -7.43 6.84
C GLU A 16 13.65 -6.01 6.30
N TYR A 17 13.57 -5.00 7.15
CA TYR A 17 13.76 -3.60 6.74
C TYR A 17 15.18 -3.39 6.18
N ILE A 18 16.21 -3.89 6.86
CA ILE A 18 17.61 -3.82 6.40
C ILE A 18 17.76 -4.59 5.08
N HIS A 19 17.19 -5.79 4.99
CA HIS A 19 17.26 -6.61 3.77
C HIS A 19 16.63 -5.89 2.58
N TRP A 20 15.46 -5.28 2.75
CA TRP A 20 14.84 -4.47 1.71
C TRP A 20 15.71 -3.28 1.33
N GLY A 21 16.30 -2.57 2.30
CA GLY A 21 17.21 -1.46 2.03
C GLY A 21 18.41 -1.87 1.18
N VAL A 22 19.09 -2.96 1.56
CA VAL A 22 20.25 -3.49 0.80
C VAL A 22 19.83 -3.95 -0.59
N LYS A 23 18.75 -4.74 -0.69
CA LYS A 23 18.27 -5.28 -1.96
C LYS A 23 17.86 -4.16 -2.92
N LEU A 24 17.09 -3.19 -2.44
CA LEU A 24 16.69 -2.03 -3.23
C LEU A 24 17.88 -1.13 -3.59
N GLY A 25 18.93 -1.06 -2.78
CA GLY A 25 20.15 -0.32 -3.12
C GLY A 25 20.95 -0.96 -4.27
N LEU A 26 21.09 -2.28 -4.24
CA LEU A 26 21.94 -3.03 -5.17
C LEU A 26 21.23 -3.41 -6.48
N ASP A 27 19.94 -3.75 -6.43
CA ASP A 27 19.22 -4.31 -7.58
C ASP A 27 18.44 -3.22 -8.34
N ARG A 28 18.99 -2.80 -9.49
CA ARG A 28 18.35 -1.80 -10.36
C ARG A 28 17.08 -2.31 -11.02
N SER A 29 17.06 -3.56 -11.49
CA SER A 29 15.93 -4.11 -12.22
C SER A 29 14.72 -4.23 -11.30
N LEU A 30 14.93 -4.69 -10.06
CA LEU A 30 13.91 -4.70 -9.03
C LEU A 30 13.30 -3.31 -8.80
N ARG A 31 14.12 -2.26 -8.69
CA ARG A 31 13.62 -0.89 -8.52
C ARG A 31 12.74 -0.45 -9.69
N GLN A 32 13.11 -0.81 -10.93
CA GLN A 32 12.32 -0.49 -12.12
C GLN A 32 10.98 -1.22 -12.11
N ASP A 33 10.97 -2.50 -11.77
CA ASP A 33 9.74 -3.29 -11.67
C ASP A 33 8.78 -2.75 -10.61
N ILE A 34 9.31 -2.42 -9.42
CA ILE A 34 8.51 -1.80 -8.35
C ILE A 34 7.95 -0.44 -8.79
N SER A 35 8.77 0.38 -9.46
CA SER A 35 8.32 1.69 -9.97
C SER A 35 7.20 1.54 -10.99
N HIS A 36 7.31 0.60 -11.94
CA HIS A 36 6.26 0.31 -12.91
C HIS A 36 4.98 -0.21 -12.25
N GLN A 37 5.09 -1.09 -11.25
CA GLN A 37 3.92 -1.58 -10.51
C GLN A 37 3.21 -0.44 -9.77
N LEU A 38 3.95 0.41 -9.07
CA LEU A 38 3.39 1.58 -8.38
C LEU A 38 2.68 2.53 -9.36
N LEU A 39 3.30 2.80 -10.51
CA LEU A 39 2.72 3.65 -11.55
C LEU A 39 1.42 3.04 -12.11
N GLY A 40 1.43 1.75 -12.45
CA GLY A 40 0.26 1.05 -12.98
C GLY A 40 -0.90 0.96 -11.99
N ASN A 41 -0.60 0.99 -10.69
CA ASN A 41 -1.58 0.91 -9.61
C ASN A 41 -2.10 2.28 -9.15
N ARG A 42 -1.52 3.39 -9.62
CA ARG A 42 -1.84 4.75 -9.15
C ARG A 42 -3.32 5.11 -9.25
N ASP A 43 -4.06 4.55 -10.21
CA ASP A 43 -5.46 4.92 -10.41
C ASP A 43 -6.44 3.82 -9.91
N LYS A 44 -5.92 2.68 -9.45
CA LYS A 44 -6.71 1.49 -9.09
C LYS A 44 -6.49 1.02 -7.66
N ALA A 45 -5.36 1.32 -7.04
CA ALA A 45 -5.10 0.85 -5.68
C ALA A 45 -6.00 1.56 -4.66
N PRO A 46 -6.42 0.90 -3.57
CA PRO A 46 -7.27 1.49 -2.54
C PRO A 46 -6.76 2.84 -2.02
N LEU A 47 -5.43 3.01 -1.93
CA LEU A 47 -4.79 4.24 -1.49
C LEU A 47 -5.22 5.48 -2.31
N TRP A 48 -5.53 5.30 -3.59
CA TRP A 48 -5.83 6.39 -4.51
C TRP A 48 -7.33 6.56 -4.80
N GLN A 49 -8.16 5.65 -4.31
CA GLN A 49 -9.61 5.69 -4.50
C GLN A 49 -10.31 6.55 -3.41
N GLY A 50 -10.07 7.85 -3.42
CA GLY A 50 -10.54 8.78 -2.37
C GLY A 50 -12.05 8.74 -2.12
N LYS A 51 -12.88 8.67 -3.18
CA LYS A 51 -14.33 8.50 -3.05
C LYS A 51 -14.69 7.22 -2.28
N LYS A 52 -14.06 6.10 -2.64
CA LYS A 52 -14.33 4.81 -2.00
C LYS A 52 -13.87 4.81 -0.54
N PHE A 53 -12.76 5.48 -0.25
CA PHE A 53 -12.29 5.68 1.12
C PHE A 53 -13.33 6.44 1.96
N ALA A 54 -13.84 7.57 1.47
CA ALA A 54 -14.87 8.35 2.17
C ALA A 54 -16.15 7.53 2.42
N GLU A 55 -16.66 6.84 1.39
CA GLU A 55 -17.81 5.94 1.53
C GLU A 55 -17.58 4.87 2.60
N ASN A 56 -16.39 4.25 2.64
CA ASN A 56 -16.08 3.24 3.65
C ASN A 56 -16.04 3.84 5.06
N MET A 57 -15.51 5.06 5.22
CA MET A 57 -15.47 5.79 6.49
C MET A 57 -16.87 6.15 6.98
N GLU A 58 -17.71 6.72 6.12
CA GLU A 58 -19.11 7.06 6.43
C GLU A 58 -19.89 5.83 6.89
N ASN A 59 -19.76 4.72 6.16
CA ASN A 59 -20.39 3.46 6.53
C ASN A 59 -19.89 2.93 7.89
N ALA A 60 -18.59 3.09 8.20
CA ALA A 60 -18.04 2.71 9.49
C ALA A 60 -18.66 3.56 10.62
N TYR A 61 -18.79 4.87 10.42
CA TYR A 61 -19.43 5.76 11.39
C TYR A 61 -20.91 5.44 11.62
N LEU A 62 -21.67 5.14 10.56
CA LEU A 62 -23.06 4.71 10.69
C LEU A 62 -23.19 3.43 11.52
N LYS A 63 -22.29 2.46 11.33
CA LYS A 63 -22.29 1.23 12.13
C LYS A 63 -21.98 1.48 13.60
N ILE A 64 -21.00 2.35 13.88
CA ILE A 64 -20.68 2.74 15.25
C ILE A 64 -21.89 3.40 15.91
N TRP A 65 -22.56 4.30 15.18
CA TRP A 65 -23.76 4.98 15.66
C TRP A 65 -24.93 4.04 15.92
N GLN A 66 -25.20 3.10 15.01
CA GLN A 66 -26.30 2.13 15.13
C GLN A 66 -26.06 1.04 16.19
N GLY A 67 -24.80 0.78 16.54
CA GLY A 67 -24.40 -0.20 17.54
C GLY A 67 -24.17 0.37 18.94
N SER A 68 -24.59 1.63 19.18
CA SER A 68 -24.56 2.29 20.50
C SER A 68 -25.90 2.21 21.21
#